data_AF-A0A2W6E6J5-F1
#
_entry.id   AF-A0A2W6E6J5-F1
#
_cell.length_a   1.000
_cell.length_b   1.000
_cell.length_c   1.000
_cell.angle_alpha   90.00
_cell.angle_beta   90.00
_cell.angle_gamma   90.00
#
_symmetry.space_group_name_H-M   'P 1'
#
loop_
_entity.id
_entity.type
_entity.pdbx_description
1 polymer ?
#
loop_
_entity_poly.entity_id
_entity_poly.type
_entity_poly.pdbx_seq_one_letter_code
_entity_poly.pdbx_strand_id
1 'polypeptide(L)'
;MLGAVTISLALALTGCGALDSVGHGGVSKSQIVKGLNKEFDSDPDLKNALPADKKKKYIDCLADVVLKKGNKEDVKAWQDGAIKFKDVRPFTGDQTKNKDVAACGKYAR
;
A
#
# COMPACT_ATOMS: atom_id res chain seq x y z
N MET A 1 -5.26 14.16 45.41
CA MET A 1 -6.01 14.04 44.14
C MET A 1 -5.24 14.78 43.06
N LEU A 2 -5.06 14.14 41.90
CA LEU A 2 -4.63 14.68 40.60
C LEU A 2 -3.21 15.30 40.58
N GLY A 3 -2.25 14.82 39.79
CA GLY A 3 -2.33 14.50 38.35
C GLY A 3 -1.34 15.48 37.69
N ALA A 4 -0.28 15.03 37.02
CA ALA A 4 -0.40 14.46 35.69
C ALA A 4 0.75 13.49 35.40
N VAL A 5 0.35 12.37 34.80
CA VAL A 5 1.20 11.35 34.22
C VAL A 5 1.91 11.96 33.01
N THR A 6 3.24 11.85 33.00
CA THR A 6 4.10 12.07 31.84
C THR A 6 3.70 11.15 30.70
N ILE A 7 3.07 11.67 29.65
CA ILE A 7 2.99 10.97 28.37
C ILE A 7 4.16 11.47 27.53
N SER A 8 5.30 10.80 27.68
CA SER A 8 6.37 10.81 26.69
C SER A 8 5.79 10.30 25.39
N LEU A 9 5.48 11.22 24.49
CA LEU A 9 5.03 10.93 23.13
C LEU A 9 6.23 10.34 22.36
N ALA A 10 6.48 9.05 22.58
CA ALA A 10 7.39 8.24 21.79
C ALA A 10 6.79 8.06 20.39
N LEU A 11 6.97 9.07 19.53
CA LEU A 11 6.85 8.91 18.08
C LEU A 11 8.10 8.19 17.57
N ALA A 12 8.27 6.95 17.99
CA ALA A 12 9.15 5.99 17.32
C ALA A 12 8.39 5.43 16.12
N LEU A 13 8.26 6.22 15.06
CA LEU A 13 7.98 5.73 13.72
C LEU A 13 9.17 6.12 12.83
N THR A 14 10.28 5.40 13.05
CA THR A 14 11.32 5.26 12.05
C THR A 14 10.73 4.48 10.88
N GLY A 15 10.05 5.20 9.99
CA GLY A 15 9.47 4.70 8.77
C GLY A 15 9.58 5.80 7.71
N CYS A 16 10.58 5.66 6.84
CA CYS A 16 10.94 6.55 5.74
C CYS A 16 9.77 7.24 5.00
N GLY A 17 9.82 8.58 4.94
CA GLY A 17 9.38 9.36 3.79
C GLY A 17 8.18 10.28 4.01
N ALA A 18 8.44 11.59 3.91
CA ALA A 18 7.50 12.67 3.61
C ALA A 18 6.54 13.13 4.73
N LEU A 19 7.09 13.85 5.71
CA LEU A 19 6.50 15.16 6.03
C LEU A 19 6.97 16.15 4.96
N ASP A 20 6.26 16.21 3.83
CA ASP A 20 6.34 17.37 2.94
C ASP A 20 4.95 17.70 2.37
N SER A 21 4.53 18.92 2.65
CA SER A 21 3.52 19.69 1.92
C SER A 21 2.05 19.26 2.03
N VAL A 22 1.34 20.06 2.82
CA VAL A 22 -0.09 20.36 2.66
C VAL A 22 -0.31 20.89 1.23
N GLY A 23 -0.61 20.00 0.29
CA GLY A 23 -0.79 20.33 -1.12
C GLY A 23 -1.69 19.30 -1.78
N HIS A 24 -2.75 19.77 -2.42
CA HIS A 24 -3.70 19.00 -3.21
C HIS A 24 -2.99 18.02 -4.17
N GLY A 25 -2.84 16.76 -3.78
CA GLY A 25 -1.99 15.79 -4.50
C GLY A 25 -2.75 14.51 -4.79
N GLY A 26 -3.26 14.38 -6.01
CA GLY A 26 -3.90 13.15 -6.48
C GLY A 26 -2.96 11.95 -6.29
N VAL A 27 -3.55 10.84 -5.83
CA VAL A 27 -2.89 9.54 -5.72
C VAL A 27 -2.09 9.27 -7.01
N SER A 28 -0.77 9.20 -6.89
CA SER A 28 0.14 9.01 -8.04
C SER A 28 0.56 7.54 -8.16
N LYS A 29 0.70 7.03 -9.40
CA LYS A 29 1.13 5.64 -9.66
C LYS A 29 2.44 5.29 -8.93
N SER A 30 3.39 6.22 -8.88
CA SER A 30 4.68 6.04 -8.20
C SER A 30 4.54 5.83 -6.68
N GLN A 31 3.61 6.53 -6.03
CA GLN A 31 3.31 6.37 -4.61
C GLN A 31 2.65 5.01 -4.35
N ILE A 32 1.74 4.58 -5.24
CA ILE A 32 1.12 3.26 -5.16
C ILE A 32 2.17 2.15 -5.33
N VAL A 33 3.04 2.27 -6.34
CA VAL A 33 4.14 1.29 -6.58
C VAL A 33 5.03 1.18 -5.35
N LYS A 34 5.38 2.29 -4.69
CA LYS A 34 6.16 2.27 -3.44
C LYS A 34 5.42 1.54 -2.32
N GLY A 35 4.14 1.85 -2.11
CA GLY A 35 3.30 1.18 -1.11
C GLY A 35 3.20 -0.33 -1.35
N LEU A 36 2.97 -0.75 -2.60
CA LEU A 36 2.94 -2.16 -2.97
C LEU A 36 4.29 -2.84 -2.75
N ASN A 37 5.41 -2.23 -3.15
CA ASN A 37 6.73 -2.80 -2.85
C ASN A 37 6.93 -3.00 -1.35
N LYS A 38 6.52 -2.03 -0.52
CA LYS A 38 6.59 -2.15 0.94
C LYS A 38 5.77 -3.32 1.48
N GLU A 39 4.54 -3.52 1.00
CA GLU A 39 3.71 -4.67 1.38
C GLU A 39 4.40 -5.99 0.99
N PHE A 40 4.92 -6.09 -0.24
CA PHE A 40 5.62 -7.30 -0.72
C PHE A 40 6.95 -7.56 -0.01
N ASP A 41 7.66 -6.53 0.43
CA ASP A 41 8.91 -6.69 1.18
C ASP A 41 8.67 -6.96 2.68
N SER A 42 7.50 -6.57 3.20
CA SER A 42 7.09 -6.82 4.59
C SER A 42 6.50 -8.22 4.77
N ASP A 43 5.94 -8.80 3.71
CA ASP A 43 5.37 -10.15 3.72
C ASP A 43 6.39 -11.16 3.15
N PRO A 44 6.96 -12.07 3.97
CA PRO A 44 7.99 -13.00 3.53
C PRO A 44 7.49 -14.04 2.50
N ASP A 45 6.20 -14.35 2.51
CA ASP A 45 5.57 -15.21 1.50
C ASP A 45 5.56 -14.50 0.15
N LEU A 46 5.13 -13.23 0.12
CA LEU A 46 5.12 -12.43 -1.11
C LEU A 46 6.52 -12.03 -1.59
N LYS A 47 7.45 -11.79 -0.67
CA LYS A 47 8.83 -11.41 -0.97
C LYS A 47 9.56 -12.48 -1.78
N ASN A 48 9.31 -13.75 -1.45
CA ASN A 48 9.96 -14.89 -2.09
C ASN A 48 9.08 -15.58 -3.15
N ALA A 49 7.80 -15.24 -3.23
CA ALA A 49 6.87 -15.83 -4.21
C ALA A 49 7.26 -15.54 -5.66
N LEU A 50 7.90 -14.39 -5.94
CA LEU A 50 8.15 -13.92 -7.29
C LEU A 50 9.61 -13.50 -7.52
N PRO A 51 10.23 -13.91 -8.65
CA PRO A 51 11.52 -13.36 -9.05
C PRO A 51 11.40 -11.85 -9.34
N ALA A 52 12.47 -11.08 -9.08
CA ALA A 52 12.45 -9.61 -9.10
C ALA A 52 11.86 -8.99 -10.39
N ASP A 53 12.15 -9.58 -11.55
CA ASP A 53 11.64 -9.09 -12.85
C ASP A 53 10.12 -9.28 -13.00
N LYS A 54 9.60 -10.39 -12.46
CA LYS A 54 8.17 -10.69 -12.41
C LYS A 54 7.47 -9.85 -11.35
N LYS A 55 8.08 -9.69 -10.17
CA LYS A 55 7.59 -8.82 -9.09
C LYS A 55 7.39 -7.39 -9.60
N LYS A 56 8.36 -6.83 -10.34
CA LYS A 56 8.25 -5.48 -10.90
C LYS A 56 7.05 -5.34 -11.86
N LYS A 57 6.87 -6.28 -12.79
CA LYS A 57 5.74 -6.29 -13.74
C LYS A 57 4.39 -6.48 -13.03
N TYR A 58 4.37 -7.34 -12.02
CA TYR A 58 3.17 -7.58 -11.20
C TYR A 58 2.77 -6.34 -10.41
N ILE A 59 3.72 -5.70 -9.73
CA ILE A 59 3.49 -4.47 -8.96
C ILE A 59 3.09 -3.31 -9.87
N ASP A 60 3.69 -3.14 -11.05
CA ASP A 60 3.28 -2.08 -11.98
C ASP A 60 1.84 -2.27 -12.46
N CYS A 61 1.46 -3.52 -12.77
CA CYS A 61 0.08 -3.87 -13.12
C CYS A 61 -0.89 -3.58 -11.97
N LEU A 62 -0.57 -4.04 -10.75
CA LEU A 62 -1.38 -3.77 -9.57
C LEU A 62 -1.51 -2.27 -9.32
N ALA A 63 -0.43 -1.50 -9.47
CA ALA A 63 -0.47 -0.07 -9.29
C ALA A 63 -1.39 0.63 -10.30
N ASP A 64 -1.41 0.15 -11.55
CA ASP A 64 -2.33 0.64 -12.59
C ASP A 64 -3.79 0.34 -12.25
N VAL A 65 -4.07 -0.87 -11.77
CA VAL A 65 -5.39 -1.30 -11.32
C VAL A 65 -5.85 -0.47 -10.11
N VAL A 66 -5.01 -0.28 -9.11
CA VAL A 66 -5.30 0.53 -7.92
C VAL A 66 -5.52 1.98 -8.29
N LEU A 67 -4.73 2.53 -9.22
CA LEU A 67 -4.92 3.89 -9.71
C LEU A 67 -6.26 4.07 -10.43
N LYS A 68 -6.69 3.09 -11.22
CA LYS A 68 -7.92 3.14 -12.03
C LYS A 68 -9.19 2.77 -11.29
N LYS A 69 -9.10 1.79 -10.39
CA LYS A 69 -10.25 1.13 -9.75
C LYS A 69 -10.31 1.37 -8.24
N GLY A 70 -9.18 1.70 -7.61
CA GLY A 70 -9.11 1.93 -6.18
C GLY A 70 -9.95 3.13 -5.76
N ASN A 71 -10.66 2.99 -4.65
CA ASN A 71 -11.31 4.11 -4.01
C ASN A 71 -10.23 5.10 -3.54
N LYS A 72 -10.32 6.36 -3.96
CA LYS A 72 -9.29 7.37 -3.72
C LYS A 72 -9.07 7.65 -2.23
N GLU A 73 -10.13 7.64 -1.43
CA GLU A 73 -10.05 7.86 0.01
C GLU A 73 -9.34 6.69 0.69
N ASP A 74 -9.65 5.46 0.30
CA ASP A 74 -8.99 4.27 0.84
C ASP A 74 -7.53 4.17 0.40
N VAL A 75 -7.23 4.46 -0.87
CA VAL A 75 -5.85 4.45 -1.36
C VAL A 75 -5.01 5.47 -0.63
N LYS A 76 -5.58 6.66 -0.36
CA LYS A 76 -4.94 7.68 0.46
C LYS A 76 -4.75 7.20 1.90
N ALA A 77 -5.79 6.67 2.55
CA ALA A 77 -5.72 6.12 3.90
C ALA A 77 -4.68 4.99 4.03
N TRP A 78 -4.53 4.15 3.00
CA TRP A 78 -3.51 3.11 2.95
C TRP A 78 -2.10 3.70 2.81
N GLN A 79 -1.92 4.69 1.93
CA GLN A 79 -0.63 5.38 1.78
C GLN A 79 -0.22 6.15 3.05
N ASP A 80 -1.19 6.73 3.75
CA ASP A 80 -1.02 7.39 5.04
C ASP A 80 -0.82 6.37 6.20
N GLY A 81 -0.92 5.05 5.92
CA GLY A 81 -0.71 3.97 6.88
C GLY A 81 -1.87 3.71 7.84
N ALA A 82 -3.03 4.33 7.61
CA ALA A 82 -4.23 4.18 8.43
C ALA A 82 -4.96 2.85 8.20
N ILE A 83 -4.86 2.27 7.00
CA ILE A 83 -5.44 0.95 6.65
C ILE A 83 -4.41 0.10 5.88
N LYS A 84 -4.66 -1.21 5.73
CA LYS A 84 -3.81 -2.11 4.90
C LYS A 84 -4.27 -2.14 3.45
N PHE A 85 -3.43 -2.61 2.54
CA PHE A 85 -3.78 -2.69 1.11
C PHE A 85 -5.03 -3.56 0.87
N LYS A 86 -5.18 -4.65 1.63
CA LYS A 86 -6.35 -5.54 1.61
C LYS A 86 -7.68 -4.86 1.99
N ASP A 87 -7.63 -3.66 2.57
CA ASP A 87 -8.80 -2.90 2.99
C ASP A 87 -9.16 -1.79 1.98
N VAL A 88 -8.40 -1.65 0.89
CA VAL A 88 -8.67 -0.68 -0.18
C VAL A 88 -9.79 -1.19 -1.09
N ARG A 89 -10.93 -0.49 -1.18
CA ARG A 89 -12.03 -0.89 -2.08
C ARG A 89 -11.67 -0.65 -3.55
N PRO A 90 -12.16 -1.49 -4.49
CA PRO A 90 -12.99 -2.69 -4.31
C PRO A 90 -12.16 -3.97 -4.07
N PHE A 91 -10.88 -3.84 -3.67
CA PHE A 91 -9.98 -4.96 -3.38
C PHE A 91 -10.17 -5.52 -1.97
N THR A 92 -11.09 -4.95 -1.19
CA THR A 92 -11.56 -5.48 0.09
C THR A 92 -12.02 -6.92 -0.05
N GLY A 93 -11.46 -7.82 0.76
CA GLY A 93 -11.79 -9.24 0.77
C GLY A 93 -10.80 -10.08 -0.03
N ASP A 94 -11.30 -11.04 -0.81
CA ASP A 94 -10.47 -11.95 -1.58
C ASP A 94 -9.96 -11.27 -2.86
N GLN A 95 -8.75 -10.70 -2.79
CA GLN A 95 -8.11 -10.00 -3.91
C GLN A 95 -7.96 -10.88 -5.15
N THR A 96 -7.88 -12.20 -4.99
CA THR A 96 -7.76 -13.14 -6.12
C THR A 96 -9.04 -13.23 -6.95
N LYS A 97 -10.19 -12.85 -6.36
CA LYS A 97 -11.49 -12.80 -7.07
C LYS A 97 -11.71 -11.50 -7.84
N ASN A 98 -10.90 -10.47 -7.58
CA ASN A 98 -10.96 -9.26 -8.38
C ASN A 98 -10.32 -9.53 -9.75
N LYS A 99 -11.12 -9.45 -10.81
CA LYS A 99 -10.71 -9.81 -12.17
C LYS A 99 -9.52 -8.98 -12.67
N ASP A 100 -9.44 -7.71 -12.26
CA ASP A 100 -8.36 -6.81 -12.63
C ASP A 100 -7.04 -7.19 -11.92
N VAL A 101 -7.13 -7.57 -10.63
CA VAL A 101 -5.99 -8.09 -9.85
C VAL A 101 -5.56 -9.48 -10.34
N ALA A 102 -6.51 -10.36 -10.65
CA ALA A 102 -6.27 -11.68 -11.21
C ALA A 102 -5.59 -11.59 -12.58
N ALA A 103 -5.94 -10.59 -13.41
CA ALA A 103 -5.26 -10.32 -14.67
C ALA A 103 -3.79 -9.94 -14.47
N CYS A 104 -3.42 -9.32 -13.35
CA CYS A 104 -2.03 -9.09 -13.00
C CYS A 104 -1.30 -10.40 -12.63
N GLY A 105 -2.01 -11.42 -12.15
CA GLY A 105 -1.46 -12.75 -11.84
C GLY A 105 -0.75 -13.44 -13.02
N LYS A 106 -1.00 -13.02 -14.27
CA LYS A 106 -0.24 -13.48 -15.44
C LYS A 106 1.24 -13.10 -15.38
N TYR A 107 1.59 -12.02 -14.68
CA TYR A 107 2.97 -11.61 -14.46
C TYR A 107 3.62 -12.34 -13.28
N ALA A 108 2.80 -13.02 -12.46
CA ALA A 108 3.23 -13.80 -11.30
C ALA A 108 3.51 -15.28 -11.65
N ARG A 109 3.01 -15.78 -12.78
CA ARG A 109 3.27 -17.14 -13.29
C ARG A 109 4.57 -17.23 -14.09
#